data_AF-A0A972Z772-F1
#
_entry.id   AF-A0A972Z772-F1
#
_cell.length_a   1.000
_cell.length_b   1.000
_cell.length_c   1.000
_cell.angle_alpha   90.00
_cell.angle_beta   90.00
_cell.angle_gamma   90.00
#
_symmetry.space_group_name_H-M   'P 1'
#
loop_
_entity.id
_entity.type
_entity.pdbx_description
1 polymer ?
#
loop_
_entity_poly.entity_id
_entity_poly.type
_entity_poly.pdbx_seq_one_letter_code
_entity_poly.pdbx_strand_id
1 'polypeptide(L)' 'MNIIKFTSKTTLKLNNVKYKAYLIGDLPPSFGFKNQDDKQGIKHWFNYKGLTWVIDKDHWTKML' A
#
# COMPACT_ATOMS: atom_id res chain seq x y z
N MET A 1 13.72 -6.95 -12.80
CA MET A 1 13.78 -7.64 -11.49
C MET A 1 13.15 -6.74 -10.44
N ASN A 2 12.20 -7.24 -9.65
CA ASN A 2 11.58 -6.44 -8.60
C ASN A 2 12.49 -6.36 -7.37
N ILE A 3 12.65 -5.17 -6.80
CA ILE A 3 13.53 -4.94 -5.64
C ILE A 3 12.69 -4.52 -4.46
N ILE A 4 12.76 -5.31 -3.38
CA ILE A 4 12.15 -4.99 -2.09
C ILE A 4 13.25 -4.46 -1.16
N LYS A 5 13.06 -3.25 -0.64
CA LYS A 5 13.93 -2.62 0.37
C LYS A 5 13.12 -2.24 1.60
N PHE A 6 13.33 -2.93 2.71
CA PHE A 6 12.72 -2.57 3.98
C PHE A 6 13.33 -1.25 4.49
N THR A 7 12.48 -0.29 4.80
CA THR A 7 12.88 1.00 5.40
C THR A 7 12.58 1.04 6.89
N SER A 8 11.63 0.23 7.37
CA SER A 8 11.36 -0.02 8.78
C SER A 8 10.67 -1.38 8.95
N LYS A 9 10.24 -1.72 10.18
CA LYS A 9 9.42 -2.90 10.45
C LYS A 9 8.06 -2.87 9.73
N THR A 10 7.52 -1.69 9.46
CA THR A 10 6.16 -1.50 8.90
C THR A 10 6.16 -0.74 7.58
N THR A 11 7.34 -0.43 7.02
CA THR A 11 7.46 0.27 5.73
C THR A 11 8.53 -0.37 4.85
N LEU A 12 8.25 -0.43 3.55
CA LEU A 12 9.20 -0.88 2.54
C LEU A 12 9.11 -0.02 1.28
N LYS A 13 10.10 -0.16 0.41
CA LYS A 13 10.05 0.25 -0.98
C LYS A 13 10.03 -0.96 -1.89
N LEU A 14 9.08 -1.01 -2.82
CA LEU A 14 9.05 -1.95 -3.93
C LEU A 14 9.30 -1.16 -5.22
N ASN A 15 10.43 -1.41 -5.90
CA ASN A 15 10.82 -0.64 -7.09
C ASN A 15 10.81 0.88 -6.86
N ASN A 16 11.34 1.30 -5.71
CA ASN A 16 11.36 2.69 -5.24
C ASN A 16 10.00 3.30 -4.84
N VAL A 17 8.89 2.58 -4.99
CA VAL A 17 7.55 2.97 -4.52
C VAL A 17 7.39 2.60 -3.06
N LYS A 18 6.94 3.54 -2.21
CA LYS A 18 6.74 3.30 -0.77
C LYS A 18 5.44 2.54 -0.48
N TYR A 19 5.53 1.58 0.42
CA TYR A 19 4.40 0.81 0.95
C TYR A 19 4.43 0.79 2.47
N LYS A 20 3.23 0.67 3.05
CA LYS A 20 3.00 0.50 4.48
C LYS A 20 2.32 -0.85 4.74
N ALA A 21 2.79 -1.56 5.76
CA ALA A 21 2.24 -2.83 6.19
C ALA A 21 1.01 -2.63 7.10
N TYR A 22 0.04 -3.52 6.92
CA TYR A 22 -1.17 -3.63 7.73
C TYR A 22 -1.43 -5.10 8.06
N LEU A 23 -1.97 -5.34 9.25
CA LEU A 23 -2.66 -6.59 9.55
C LEU A 23 -4.03 -6.57 8.89
N ILE A 24 -4.62 -7.75 8.65
CA ILE A 24 -5.94 -7.88 8.03
C ILE A 24 -7.02 -7.15 8.87
N GLY A 25 -6.89 -7.15 10.21
CA GLY A 25 -7.80 -6.45 11.11
C GLY A 25 -7.61 -4.93 11.17
N ASP A 26 -6.49 -4.40 10.66
CA ASP A 26 -6.11 -2.99 10.77
C ASP A 26 -6.11 -2.28 9.41
N LEU A 27 -6.76 -2.85 8.40
CA LEU A 27 -6.80 -2.28 7.06
C LEU A 27 -7.49 -0.92 7.06
N PRO A 28 -6.99 0.06 6.28
CA PRO A 28 -7.59 1.38 6.22
C PRO A 28 -9.00 1.30 5.61
N PRO A 29 -9.93 2.20 5.99
CA PRO A 29 -11.29 2.22 5.43
C PRO A 29 -11.35 2.40 3.92
N SER A 30 -10.28 2.91 3.30
CA SER A 30 -10.15 3.05 1.85
C SER A 30 -9.68 1.78 1.13
N PHE A 31 -9.47 0.66 1.84
CA PHE A 31 -8.97 -0.57 1.27
C PHE A 31 -10.03 -1.32 0.46
N GLY A 32 -9.64 -1.88 -0.69
CA GLY A 32 -10.46 -2.87 -1.41
C GLY A 32 -11.48 -2.30 -2.40
N PHE A 33 -11.47 -1.00 -2.67
CA PHE A 33 -12.32 -0.39 -3.70
C PHE A 33 -11.56 0.63 -4.56
N LYS A 34 -12.14 0.97 -5.72
CA LYS A 34 -11.56 1.93 -6.67
C LYS A 34 -12.08 3.34 -6.42
N ASN A 35 -13.40 3.54 -6.48
CA ASN A 35 -14.09 4.81 -6.21
C ASN A 35 -15.36 4.49 -5.43
N GLN A 36 -15.63 5.23 -4.36
CA GLN A 36 -16.86 5.16 -3.58
C GLN A 36 -17.20 6.56 -3.05
N ASP A 37 -18.39 7.07 -3.35
CA ASP A 37 -18.89 8.36 -2.83
C ASP A 37 -17.84 9.50 -2.91
N ASP A 38 -17.34 9.75 -4.12
CA ASP A 38 -16.27 10.73 -4.43
C ASP A 38 -14.90 10.49 -3.77
N LYS A 39 -14.71 9.37 -3.08
CA LYS A 39 -13.44 8.96 -2.48
C LYS A 39 -12.72 7.96 -3.37
N GLN A 40 -11.45 8.23 -3.64
CA GLN A 40 -10.56 7.27 -4.29
C GLN A 40 -10.08 6.23 -3.27
N GLY A 41 -10.29 4.96 -3.59
CA GLY A 41 -9.88 3.82 -2.77
C GLY A 41 -8.55 3.21 -3.22
N ILE A 42 -8.06 2.30 -2.39
CA ILE A 42 -6.85 1.50 -2.61
C ILE A 42 -7.28 0.19 -3.26
N LYS A 43 -7.11 0.12 -4.57
CA LYS A 43 -7.38 -1.09 -5.37
C LYS A 43 -6.14 -1.96 -5.62
N HIS A 44 -4.94 -1.49 -5.26
CA HIS A 44 -3.69 -2.22 -5.46
C HIS A 44 -2.98 -2.42 -4.12
N TRP A 45 -2.71 -3.68 -3.80
CA TRP A 45 -1.96 -4.12 -2.64
C TRP A 45 -1.28 -5.45 -2.96
N PHE A 46 -0.41 -5.91 -2.06
CA PHE A 46 0.12 -7.27 -2.12
C PHE A 46 0.28 -7.84 -0.72
N ASN A 47 0.27 -9.17 -0.61
CA ASN A 47 0.51 -9.88 0.64
C ASN A 47 1.94 -10.40 0.69
N TYR A 48 2.65 -10.14 1.77
CA TYR A 48 4.01 -10.65 1.96
C TYR A 48 4.34 -10.78 3.44
N LYS A 49 4.85 -11.94 3.86
CA LYS A 49 5.21 -12.28 5.25
C LYS A 49 4.05 -12.05 6.24
N GLY A 50 2.83 -12.45 5.86
CA GLY A 50 1.64 -12.33 6.71
C GLY A 50 1.10 -10.90 6.87
N LEU A 51 1.61 -9.95 6.09
CA LEU A 51 1.18 -8.55 6.11
C LEU A 51 0.60 -8.15 4.75
N THR A 52 -0.40 -7.27 4.80
CA THR A 52 -0.97 -6.59 3.64
C THR A 52 -0.21 -5.28 3.42
N TRP A 53 0.46 -5.16 2.27
CA TRP A 53 1.24 -3.99 1.90
C TRP A 53 0.44 -3.09 0.97
N VAL A 54 0.21 -1.87 1.44
CA VAL A 54 -0.62 -0.86 0.78
C VAL A 54 0.26 0.31 0.36
N ILE A 55 0.03 0.86 -0.83
CA ILE A 55 0.78 2.02 -1.34
C ILE A 55 0.58 3.21 -0.39
N ASP A 56 1.69 3.87 -0.06
CA ASP A 56 1.68 5.10 0.73
C ASP A 56 1.05 6.25 -0.07
N LYS A 57 0.07 6.96 0.51
CA LYS A 57 -0.74 7.98 -0.21
C LYS A 57 0.12 9.07 -0.87
N ASP A 58 1.24 9.44 -0.24
CA ASP A 58 2.18 10.43 -0.77
C ASP A 58 2.90 10.01 -2.07
N HIS A 59 2.97 8.70 -2.36
CA HIS A 59 3.51 8.21 -3.63
C HIS A 59 2.44 8.04 -4.71
N TRP A 60 1.19 7.79 -4.32
CA TRP A 60 0.09 7.57 -5.28
C TRP A 60 -0.20 8.81 -6.12
N THR A 61 -0.19 10.00 -5.51
CA THR A 61 -0.44 11.28 -6.21
C THR A 61 0.64 11.68 -7.20
N LYS A 62 1.84 11.06 -7.14
CA LYS A 62 2.95 11.33 -8.06
C LYS A 62 3.00 10.36 -9.25
N MET A 63 2.16 9.34 -9.27
CA MET A 63 2.05 8.35 -10.36
C MET A 63 0.79 8.56 -11.23
N LEU A 64 -0.02 9.57 -10.91
CA LEU A 64 -1.09 10.13 -11.73
C LEU A 64 -0.55 11.38 -12.45
#